data_AF-A0A7S2T483-F1
#
_entry.id   AF-A0A7S2T483-F1
#
_cell.length_a   1.000
_cell.length_b   1.000
_cell.length_c   1.000
_cell.angle_alpha   90.00
_cell.angle_beta   90.00
_cell.angle_gamma   90.00
#
_symmetry.space_group_name_H-M   'P 1'
#
loop_
_entity.id
_entity.type
_entity.pdbx_description
1 polymer ?
#
loop_
_entity_poly.entity_id
_entity_poly.type
_entity_poly.pdbx_seq_one_letter_code
_entity_poly.pdbx_strand_id
1 'polypeptide(L)'
;MEEDKRRVWDGELSRDLCRDLRFVHDCLGMRGYRARTEALHLNHVLVSERPHLALPILKAREIISGLVQDHFGLQLNRYLYLEWSGLMVWLPGSEIGWHYDSNNEDYLKQRVVSAVAYLNDQGRDFTGGSFEFEEGETRGVSPREGRVVAYFSNESNIHRVRRVESGRRYTLSLWFTDQPAHDEDAKLLKQFPKLGTGSSPGAHPVPDEMYRTEAGNDIRMDKIRALGFRVQQEGATHLLQASNGQGSTWRCESLTHSLIRALRIREGGSDED
;
A
#
# COMPACT_ATOMS: atom_id res chain seq x y z
N MET A 1 -21.60 19.03 -12.90
CA MET A 1 -21.58 19.51 -11.50
C MET A 1 -20.31 19.01 -10.82
N GLU A 2 -19.95 19.54 -9.66
CA GLU A 2 -18.74 19.15 -8.92
C GLU A 2 -18.71 17.64 -8.57
N GLU A 3 -19.87 17.08 -8.24
CA GLU A 3 -20.06 15.64 -7.99
C GLU A 3 -19.77 14.76 -9.22
N ASP A 4 -19.76 15.34 -10.42
CA ASP A 4 -19.44 14.63 -11.66
C ASP A 4 -17.93 14.48 -11.84
N LYS A 5 -17.08 15.26 -11.14
CA LYS A 5 -15.62 15.23 -11.32
C LYS A 5 -14.90 14.39 -10.29
N ARG A 6 -15.49 14.29 -9.09
CA ARG A 6 -14.94 13.58 -7.94
C ARG A 6 -16.03 13.21 -6.96
N ARG A 7 -15.78 12.14 -6.21
CA ARG A 7 -16.73 11.56 -5.26
C ARG A 7 -16.01 11.07 -4.02
N VAL A 8 -16.65 11.27 -2.87
CA VAL A 8 -16.19 10.77 -1.57
C VAL A 8 -17.27 9.84 -1.01
N TRP A 9 -16.84 8.66 -0.56
CA TRP A 9 -17.68 7.70 0.14
C TRP A 9 -17.09 7.40 1.52
N ASP A 10 -17.95 7.27 2.52
CA ASP A 10 -17.57 7.09 3.91
C ASP A 10 -17.94 5.70 4.42
N GLY A 11 -16.95 4.98 4.96
CA GLY A 11 -17.17 3.68 5.60
C GLY A 11 -17.29 2.49 4.65
N GLU A 12 -16.83 2.63 3.41
CA GLU A 12 -16.89 1.58 2.38
C GLU A 12 -15.95 0.40 2.70
N LEU A 13 -14.79 0.68 3.31
CA LEU A 13 -13.95 -0.38 3.86
C LEU A 13 -14.22 -0.52 5.35
N SER A 14 -14.52 -1.75 5.80
CA SER A 14 -14.70 -2.04 7.22
C SER A 14 -13.41 -1.80 8.00
N ARG A 15 -13.53 -1.57 9.31
CA ARG A 15 -12.37 -1.41 10.20
C ARG A 15 -11.47 -2.64 10.21
N ASP A 16 -12.05 -3.83 10.17
CA ASP A 16 -11.28 -5.09 10.09
C ASP A 16 -10.50 -5.16 8.77
N LEU A 17 -11.13 -4.82 7.64
CA LEU A 17 -10.44 -4.81 6.36
C LEU A 17 -9.31 -3.75 6.34
N CYS A 18 -9.54 -2.57 6.93
CA CYS A 18 -8.50 -1.56 7.08
C CYS A 18 -7.34 -2.06 7.94
N ARG A 19 -7.62 -2.71 9.07
CA ARG A 19 -6.60 -3.33 9.93
C ARG A 19 -5.80 -4.37 9.17
N ASP A 20 -6.47 -5.27 8.47
CA ASP A 20 -5.81 -6.36 7.74
C ASP A 20 -4.93 -5.80 6.62
N LEU A 21 -5.38 -4.78 5.88
CA LEU A 21 -4.56 -4.09 4.86
C LEU A 21 -3.32 -3.43 5.46
N ARG A 22 -3.44 -2.78 6.63
CA ARG A 22 -2.27 -2.21 7.35
C ARG A 22 -1.31 -3.30 7.77
N PHE A 23 -1.82 -4.42 8.30
CA PHE A 23 -1.00 -5.56 8.70
C PHE A 23 -0.23 -6.15 7.51
N VAL A 24 -0.89 -6.35 6.36
CA VAL A 24 -0.26 -6.81 5.12
C VAL A 24 0.86 -5.88 4.70
N HIS A 25 0.63 -4.57 4.72
CA HIS A 25 1.67 -3.59 4.43
C HIS A 25 2.82 -3.65 5.45
N ASP A 26 2.55 -3.73 6.74
CA ASP A 26 3.62 -3.74 7.74
C ASP A 26 4.48 -5.01 7.66
N CYS A 27 3.91 -6.13 7.19
CA CYS A 27 4.63 -7.36 6.93
C CYS A 27 5.56 -7.30 5.71
N LEU A 28 5.08 -6.73 4.59
CA LEU A 28 5.70 -6.90 3.27
C LEU A 28 6.12 -5.58 2.59
N GLY A 29 5.76 -4.43 3.16
CA GLY A 29 6.02 -3.12 2.60
C GLY A 29 7.51 -2.83 2.45
N MET A 30 7.87 -2.37 1.25
CA MET A 30 9.22 -2.01 0.81
C MET A 30 9.40 -0.50 0.73
N ARG A 31 10.63 -0.04 0.44
CA ARG A 31 10.90 1.39 0.24
C ARG A 31 10.08 1.90 -0.96
N GLY A 32 9.37 3.00 -0.79
CA GLY A 32 8.71 3.70 -1.88
C GLY A 32 9.71 4.43 -2.76
N TYR A 33 9.30 4.78 -3.98
CA TYR A 33 10.14 5.57 -4.90
C TYR A 33 10.27 7.04 -4.48
N ARG A 34 9.36 7.53 -3.62
CA ARG A 34 9.43 8.89 -3.05
C ARG A 34 10.16 8.84 -1.71
N ALA A 35 10.87 9.92 -1.39
CA ALA A 35 11.49 10.05 -0.09
C ALA A 35 10.45 9.87 1.03
N ARG A 36 10.81 9.11 2.06
CA ARG A 36 9.99 8.89 3.27
C ARG A 36 8.63 8.25 2.97
N THR A 37 8.55 7.42 1.94
CA THR A 37 7.37 6.56 1.71
C THR A 37 7.75 5.08 1.71
N GLU A 38 6.79 4.25 2.04
CA GLU A 38 6.83 2.81 1.83
C GLU A 38 5.72 2.44 0.84
N ALA A 39 5.93 1.36 0.09
CA ALA A 39 4.98 0.85 -0.89
C ALA A 39 4.86 -0.67 -0.79
N LEU A 40 3.71 -1.22 -1.14
CA LEU A 40 3.50 -2.64 -1.35
C LEU A 40 2.57 -2.84 -2.55
N HIS A 41 3.12 -3.43 -3.60
CA HIS A 41 2.41 -3.76 -4.83
C HIS A 41 1.86 -5.18 -4.75
N LEU A 42 0.72 -5.42 -5.41
CA LEU A 42 0.06 -6.72 -5.38
C LEU A 42 0.94 -7.86 -5.90
N ASN A 43 1.70 -7.63 -6.99
CA ASN A 43 2.63 -8.62 -7.53
C ASN A 43 3.62 -9.11 -6.47
N HIS A 44 4.15 -8.23 -5.63
CA HIS A 44 5.12 -8.56 -4.58
C HIS A 44 4.52 -9.42 -3.47
N VAL A 45 3.22 -9.24 -3.18
CA VAL A 45 2.52 -10.12 -2.23
C VAL A 45 2.32 -11.51 -2.83
N LEU A 46 1.87 -11.58 -4.09
CA LEU A 46 1.57 -12.85 -4.78
C LEU A 46 2.79 -13.75 -4.96
N VAL A 47 3.99 -13.18 -5.01
CA VAL A 47 5.25 -13.92 -5.16
C VAL A 47 5.95 -14.15 -3.82
N SER A 48 5.48 -13.53 -2.74
CA SER A 48 6.07 -13.69 -1.41
C SER A 48 5.90 -15.11 -0.87
N GLU A 49 6.57 -15.42 0.24
CA GLU A 49 6.37 -16.66 1.01
C GLU A 49 4.93 -16.81 1.57
N ARG A 50 4.11 -15.75 1.48
CA ARG A 50 2.73 -15.70 2.03
C ARG A 50 1.75 -15.08 1.04
N PRO A 51 1.49 -15.70 -0.12
CA PRO A 51 0.60 -15.14 -1.14
C PRO A 51 -0.85 -14.96 -0.67
N HIS A 52 -1.28 -15.70 0.35
CA HIS A 52 -2.61 -15.55 0.98
C HIS A 52 -2.83 -14.15 1.58
N LEU A 53 -1.75 -13.42 1.92
CA LEU A 53 -1.84 -12.02 2.37
C LEU A 53 -2.34 -11.07 1.27
N ALA A 54 -2.49 -11.53 0.03
CA ALA A 54 -3.13 -10.75 -1.04
C ALA A 54 -4.65 -10.62 -0.86
N LEU A 55 -5.30 -11.52 -0.10
CA LEU A 55 -6.77 -11.56 -0.01
C LEU A 55 -7.41 -10.25 0.46
N PRO A 56 -6.92 -9.56 1.51
CA PRO A 56 -7.46 -8.25 1.89
C PRO A 56 -7.34 -7.21 0.77
N ILE A 57 -6.23 -7.23 0.02
CA ILE A 57 -6.01 -6.31 -1.11
C ILE A 57 -7.03 -6.59 -2.20
N LEU A 58 -7.21 -7.86 -2.59
CA LEU A 58 -8.18 -8.26 -3.61
C LEU A 58 -9.61 -7.88 -3.23
N LYS A 59 -10.00 -8.10 -1.97
CA LYS A 59 -11.32 -7.69 -1.45
C LYS A 59 -11.53 -6.17 -1.53
N ALA A 60 -10.53 -5.38 -1.13
CA ALA A 60 -10.61 -3.93 -1.20
C ALA A 60 -10.65 -3.43 -2.67
N ARG A 61 -9.90 -4.07 -3.57
CA ARG A 61 -9.96 -3.79 -5.02
C ARG A 61 -11.35 -4.01 -5.58
N GLU A 62 -12.03 -5.09 -5.21
CA GLU A 62 -13.38 -5.39 -5.68
C GLU A 62 -14.38 -4.31 -5.22
N ILE A 63 -14.37 -3.95 -3.94
CA ILE A 63 -15.23 -2.91 -3.38
C ILE A 63 -15.01 -1.57 -4.10
N ILE A 64 -13.76 -1.13 -4.21
CA ILE A 64 -13.42 0.18 -4.79
C ILE A 64 -13.69 0.19 -6.30
N SER A 65 -13.40 -0.90 -7.01
CA SER A 65 -13.71 -1.03 -8.44
C SER A 65 -15.22 -0.94 -8.69
N GLY A 66 -16.04 -1.55 -7.83
CA GLY A 66 -17.50 -1.41 -7.89
C GLY A 66 -17.95 0.04 -7.77
N LEU A 67 -17.50 0.74 -6.73
CA LEU A 67 -17.80 2.17 -6.51
C LEU A 67 -17.39 3.04 -7.72
N VAL A 68 -16.21 2.79 -8.26
CA VAL A 68 -15.68 3.54 -9.42
C VAL A 68 -16.47 3.23 -10.69
N GLN A 69 -16.82 1.98 -10.92
CA GLN A 69 -17.59 1.57 -12.09
C GLN A 69 -19.03 2.12 -12.04
N ASP A 70 -19.67 2.08 -10.88
CA ASP A 70 -21.04 2.58 -10.68
C ASP A 70 -21.14 4.09 -10.83
N HIS A 71 -20.12 4.84 -10.39
CA HIS A 71 -20.13 6.31 -10.52
C HIS A 71 -19.54 6.77 -11.86
N PHE A 72 -18.26 6.54 -12.07
CA PHE A 72 -17.53 7.09 -13.22
C PHE A 72 -17.71 6.26 -14.48
N GLY A 73 -17.78 4.94 -14.36
CA GLY A 73 -17.99 4.05 -15.51
C GLY A 73 -19.34 4.29 -16.19
N LEU A 74 -20.42 4.43 -15.39
CA LEU A 74 -21.73 4.80 -15.90
C LEU A 74 -21.74 6.22 -16.50
N GLN A 75 -21.12 7.20 -15.83
CA GLN A 75 -21.03 8.57 -16.33
C GLN A 75 -20.30 8.67 -17.68
N LEU A 76 -19.23 7.88 -17.86
CA LEU A 76 -18.46 7.83 -19.10
C LEU A 76 -19.06 6.92 -20.16
N ASN A 77 -20.06 6.09 -19.79
CA ASN A 77 -20.55 4.97 -20.60
C ASN A 77 -19.41 4.05 -21.09
N ARG A 78 -18.50 3.69 -20.17
CA ARG A 78 -17.34 2.84 -20.43
C ARG A 78 -17.06 1.90 -19.27
N TYR A 79 -16.44 0.77 -19.57
CA TYR A 79 -15.86 -0.09 -18.54
C TYR A 79 -14.47 0.44 -18.14
N LEU A 80 -14.19 0.46 -16.84
CA LEU A 80 -12.93 0.93 -16.28
C LEU A 80 -12.13 -0.27 -15.75
N TYR A 81 -11.04 -0.58 -16.43
CA TYR A 81 -10.08 -1.59 -16.00
C TYR A 81 -9.19 -1.02 -14.89
N LEU A 82 -8.84 -1.85 -13.92
CA LEU A 82 -7.84 -1.46 -12.94
C LEU A 82 -6.45 -1.51 -13.58
N GLU A 83 -5.81 -0.36 -13.73
CA GLU A 83 -4.47 -0.26 -14.31
C GLU A 83 -3.39 -0.69 -13.31
N TRP A 84 -3.58 -0.34 -12.05
CA TRP A 84 -2.61 -0.56 -10.99
C TRP A 84 -3.24 -0.38 -9.61
N SER A 85 -2.77 -1.15 -8.63
CA SER A 85 -3.09 -0.96 -7.22
C SER A 85 -1.89 -1.16 -6.30
N GLY A 86 -1.87 -0.42 -5.19
CA GLY A 86 -0.80 -0.54 -4.21
C GLY A 86 -1.11 0.09 -2.87
N LEU A 87 -0.66 -0.58 -1.80
CA LEU A 87 -0.66 -0.03 -0.45
C LEU A 87 0.51 0.93 -0.31
N MET A 88 0.22 2.14 0.14
CA MET A 88 1.19 3.23 0.27
C MET A 88 1.18 3.73 1.71
N VAL A 89 2.36 3.86 2.31
CA VAL A 89 2.54 4.49 3.62
C VAL A 89 3.38 5.73 3.49
N TRP A 90 2.83 6.83 4.01
CA TRP A 90 3.46 8.15 4.05
C TRP A 90 3.99 8.36 5.47
N LEU A 91 5.32 8.44 5.60
CA LEU A 91 6.02 8.62 6.88
C LEU A 91 6.16 10.11 7.23
N PRO A 92 6.53 10.47 8.48
CA PRO A 92 6.76 11.85 8.85
C PRO A 92 7.76 12.54 7.91
N GLY A 93 7.32 13.67 7.38
CA GLY A 93 8.02 14.51 6.42
C GLY A 93 7.83 14.16 4.95
N SER A 94 7.01 13.16 4.64
CA SER A 94 6.57 12.91 3.26
C SER A 94 5.46 13.88 2.85
N GLU A 95 5.48 14.29 1.58
CA GLU A 95 4.51 15.16 0.94
C GLU A 95 4.57 14.99 -0.58
N ILE A 96 3.55 15.49 -1.28
CA ILE A 96 3.62 15.71 -2.73
C ILE A 96 2.93 17.02 -3.06
N GLY A 97 3.56 17.82 -3.92
CA GLY A 97 3.01 19.07 -4.41
C GLY A 97 1.81 18.88 -5.34
N TRP A 98 1.34 19.99 -5.90
CA TRP A 98 0.23 19.99 -6.86
C TRP A 98 0.58 19.17 -8.10
N HIS A 99 -0.28 18.21 -8.43
CA HIS A 99 -0.15 17.34 -9.60
C HIS A 99 -1.51 16.76 -10.00
N TYR A 100 -1.57 16.10 -11.14
CA TYR A 100 -2.68 15.24 -11.55
C TYR A 100 -2.11 13.90 -12.03
N ASP A 101 -2.93 12.85 -11.97
CA ASP A 101 -2.47 11.46 -12.08
C ASP A 101 -2.23 11.00 -13.52
N SER A 102 -2.90 11.60 -14.50
CA SER A 102 -2.72 11.35 -15.94
C SER A 102 -1.83 12.40 -16.60
N ASN A 103 -0.75 12.79 -15.93
CA ASN A 103 0.17 13.81 -16.43
C ASN A 103 0.82 13.42 -17.78
N ASN A 104 1.51 14.38 -18.40
CA ASN A 104 2.07 14.23 -19.74
C ASN A 104 3.22 13.22 -19.87
N GLU A 105 3.52 12.42 -18.83
CA GLU A 105 4.42 11.29 -18.98
C GLU A 105 3.71 10.12 -19.68
N ASP A 106 4.40 9.53 -20.66
CA ASP A 106 3.81 8.58 -21.60
C ASP A 106 3.19 7.33 -20.94
N TYR A 107 3.68 6.94 -19.76
CA TYR A 107 3.19 5.78 -19.02
C TYR A 107 2.11 6.13 -18.00
N LEU A 108 1.66 7.38 -17.91
CA LEU A 108 0.63 7.85 -16.96
C LEU A 108 -0.64 8.34 -17.66
N LYS A 109 -0.53 8.81 -18.89
CA LYS A 109 -1.63 9.42 -19.67
C LYS A 109 -2.86 8.53 -19.89
N GLN A 110 -2.74 7.20 -19.77
CA GLN A 110 -3.87 6.27 -19.93
C GLN A 110 -4.84 6.25 -18.74
N ARG A 111 -4.47 6.89 -17.62
CA ARG A 111 -5.29 6.93 -16.40
C ARG A 111 -6.51 7.81 -16.62
N VAL A 112 -7.68 7.26 -16.34
CA VAL A 112 -8.97 7.94 -16.48
C VAL A 112 -9.52 8.33 -15.12
N VAL A 113 -9.50 7.40 -14.15
CA VAL A 113 -9.98 7.62 -12.78
C VAL A 113 -8.90 7.19 -11.79
N SER A 114 -8.79 7.92 -10.70
CA SER A 114 -7.94 7.59 -9.56
C SER A 114 -8.82 7.41 -8.33
N ALA A 115 -8.46 6.47 -7.47
CA ALA A 115 -9.11 6.26 -6.18
C ALA A 115 -8.08 6.08 -5.06
N VAL A 116 -8.36 6.67 -3.91
CA VAL A 116 -7.56 6.57 -2.69
C VAL A 116 -8.47 6.16 -1.55
N ALA A 117 -8.22 5.00 -0.97
CA ALA A 117 -8.86 4.56 0.26
C ALA A 117 -7.95 4.82 1.45
N TYR A 118 -8.51 5.42 2.50
CA TYR A 118 -7.80 5.75 3.72
C TYR A 118 -7.95 4.63 4.74
N LEU A 119 -6.82 4.15 5.25
CA LEU A 119 -6.79 2.97 6.11
C LEU A 119 -6.59 3.33 7.58
N ASN A 120 -6.45 4.60 7.94
CA ASN A 120 -6.37 5.06 9.33
C ASN A 120 -6.76 6.54 9.45
N ASP A 121 -6.96 7.03 10.68
CA ASP A 121 -7.58 8.32 10.94
C ASP A 121 -6.56 9.45 11.13
N GLN A 122 -6.75 10.55 10.38
CA GLN A 122 -6.03 11.80 10.63
C GLN A 122 -6.48 12.40 11.98
N GLY A 123 -5.52 12.91 12.76
CA GLY A 123 -5.74 13.47 14.09
C GLY A 123 -5.71 12.43 15.22
N ARG A 124 -5.93 11.14 14.92
CA ARG A 124 -5.80 10.04 15.89
C ARG A 124 -4.52 9.23 15.68
N ASP A 125 -4.30 8.75 14.45
CA ASP A 125 -3.23 7.80 14.13
C ASP A 125 -2.02 8.49 13.45
N PHE A 126 -2.25 9.66 12.84
CA PHE A 126 -1.23 10.53 12.25
C PHE A 126 -1.69 11.99 12.22
N THR A 127 -0.77 12.94 12.06
CA THR A 127 -1.08 14.38 11.90
C THR A 127 -0.44 14.96 10.64
N GLY A 128 -0.96 16.09 10.14
CA GLY A 128 -0.64 16.55 8.78
C GLY A 128 -1.20 15.59 7.72
N GLY A 129 -0.65 15.56 6.51
CA GLY A 129 -1.01 14.53 5.52
C GLY A 129 -2.38 14.72 4.83
N SER A 130 -2.97 15.92 4.92
CA SER A 130 -4.25 16.22 4.27
C SER A 130 -4.17 16.07 2.76
N PHE A 131 -5.23 15.50 2.17
CA PHE A 131 -5.40 15.43 0.73
C PHE A 131 -6.23 16.62 0.25
N GLU A 132 -5.66 17.44 -0.62
CA GLU A 132 -6.27 18.70 -1.04
C GLU A 132 -6.36 18.76 -2.56
N PHE A 133 -7.44 19.33 -3.06
CA PHE A 133 -7.60 19.69 -4.46
C PHE A 133 -7.46 21.21 -4.64
N GLU A 134 -6.89 21.63 -5.76
CA GLU A 134 -6.60 23.04 -6.03
C GLU A 134 -7.88 23.87 -6.23
N GLU A 135 -8.85 23.29 -6.95
CA GLU A 135 -10.10 23.94 -7.32
C GLU A 135 -11.34 23.12 -6.93
N GLY A 136 -12.51 23.78 -7.01
CA GLY A 136 -13.86 23.25 -6.76
C GLY A 136 -14.29 23.24 -5.28
N GLU A 137 -15.50 22.74 -5.01
CA GLU A 137 -16.12 22.83 -3.66
C GLU A 137 -15.45 21.90 -2.64
N THR A 138 -15.13 20.67 -3.06
CA THR A 138 -14.39 19.70 -2.25
C THR A 138 -12.90 20.01 -2.31
N ARG A 139 -12.46 21.04 -1.57
CA ARG A 139 -11.05 21.45 -1.52
C ARG A 139 -10.15 20.57 -0.67
N GLY A 140 -10.71 19.91 0.33
CA GLY A 140 -9.95 19.08 1.28
C GLY A 140 -10.72 17.83 1.65
N VAL A 141 -10.07 16.68 1.52
CA VAL A 141 -10.58 15.40 2.00
C VAL A 141 -9.78 15.01 3.22
N SER A 142 -10.39 15.12 4.40
CA SER A 142 -9.81 14.61 5.64
C SER A 142 -9.71 13.08 5.54
N PRO A 143 -8.50 12.50 5.63
CA PRO A 143 -8.35 11.05 5.74
C PRO A 143 -9.12 10.50 6.95
N ARG A 144 -9.96 9.50 6.69
CA ARG A 144 -10.75 8.81 7.71
C ARG A 144 -10.73 7.32 7.42
N GLU A 145 -10.53 6.49 8.43
CA GLU A 145 -10.52 5.03 8.23
C GLU A 145 -11.79 4.57 7.51
N GLY A 146 -11.61 3.84 6.40
CA GLY A 146 -12.68 3.32 5.57
C GLY A 146 -13.25 4.28 4.53
N ARG A 147 -12.80 5.54 4.50
CA ARG A 147 -13.19 6.53 3.48
C ARG A 147 -12.49 6.25 2.16
N VAL A 148 -13.21 6.38 1.06
CA VAL A 148 -12.70 6.33 -0.32
C VAL A 148 -12.95 7.67 -0.98
N VAL A 149 -11.95 8.24 -1.62
CA VAL A 149 -12.12 9.34 -2.56
C VAL A 149 -11.74 8.84 -3.95
N ALA A 150 -12.55 9.15 -4.96
CA ALA A 150 -12.19 8.93 -6.35
C ALA A 150 -12.47 10.17 -7.19
N TYR A 151 -11.70 10.35 -8.26
CA TYR A 151 -11.70 11.55 -9.08
C TYR A 151 -11.14 11.25 -10.47
N PHE A 152 -11.53 12.02 -11.48
CA PHE A 152 -10.89 11.94 -12.80
C PHE A 152 -9.41 12.30 -12.69
N SER A 153 -8.55 11.53 -13.34
CA SER A 153 -7.08 11.63 -13.21
C SER A 153 -6.45 12.86 -13.91
N ASN A 154 -7.23 13.61 -14.68
CA ASN A 154 -6.75 14.72 -15.52
C ASN A 154 -6.63 16.07 -14.77
N GLU A 155 -6.27 17.14 -15.49
CA GLU A 155 -6.06 18.47 -14.89
C GLU A 155 -7.29 19.07 -14.20
N SER A 156 -8.49 18.51 -14.37
CA SER A 156 -9.67 18.98 -13.64
C SER A 156 -9.64 18.66 -12.14
N ASN A 157 -8.73 17.78 -11.71
CA ASN A 157 -8.53 17.41 -10.32
C ASN A 157 -7.05 17.51 -9.91
N ILE A 158 -6.43 18.67 -10.14
CA ILE A 158 -5.10 18.95 -9.56
C ILE A 158 -5.19 18.84 -8.04
N HIS A 159 -4.32 18.04 -7.46
CA HIS A 159 -4.35 17.68 -6.05
C HIS A 159 -2.95 17.54 -5.45
N ARG A 160 -2.89 17.49 -4.12
CA ARG A 160 -1.64 17.35 -3.35
C ARG A 160 -1.87 16.59 -2.05
N VAL A 161 -0.77 16.11 -1.47
CA VAL A 161 -0.73 15.63 -0.08
C VAL A 161 0.17 16.56 0.72
N ARG A 162 -0.40 17.24 1.71
CA ARG A 162 0.37 18.06 2.66
C ARG A 162 1.37 17.20 3.43
N ARG A 163 2.41 17.83 3.95
CA ARG A 163 3.38 17.18 4.84
C ARG A 163 2.72 16.37 5.95
N VAL A 164 3.11 15.10 6.08
CA VAL A 164 2.81 14.30 7.27
C VAL A 164 3.73 14.77 8.41
N GLU A 165 3.15 15.19 9.52
CA GLU A 165 3.92 15.75 10.65
C GLU A 165 4.30 14.67 11.68
N SER A 166 3.39 13.73 11.96
CA SER A 166 3.64 12.61 12.87
C SER A 166 2.80 11.40 12.49
N GLY A 167 3.21 10.22 12.96
CA GLY A 167 2.52 8.95 12.68
C GLY A 167 2.77 8.43 11.26
N ARG A 168 2.03 7.38 10.88
CA ARG A 168 2.11 6.73 9.56
C ARG A 168 0.75 6.86 8.90
N ARG A 169 0.68 7.47 7.71
CA ARG A 169 -0.58 7.60 6.94
C ARG A 169 -0.68 6.45 5.94
N TYR A 170 -1.64 5.56 6.15
CA TYR A 170 -1.85 4.36 5.33
C TYR A 170 -2.96 4.60 4.30
N THR A 171 -2.67 4.25 3.05
CA THR A 171 -3.63 4.35 1.95
C THR A 171 -3.53 3.15 1.02
N LEU A 172 -4.64 2.75 0.43
CA LEU A 172 -4.67 1.92 -0.77
C LEU A 172 -4.96 2.85 -1.96
N SER A 173 -4.05 2.91 -2.92
CA SER A 173 -4.20 3.73 -4.13
C SER A 173 -4.51 2.82 -5.33
N LEU A 174 -5.45 3.26 -6.17
CA LEU A 174 -5.91 2.56 -7.35
C LEU A 174 -5.98 3.53 -8.53
N TRP A 175 -5.49 3.11 -9.67
CA TRP A 175 -5.64 3.83 -10.93
C TRP A 175 -6.42 2.99 -11.92
N PHE A 176 -7.31 3.63 -12.66
CA PHE A 176 -8.21 3.00 -13.61
C PHE A 176 -8.02 3.58 -15.00
N THR A 177 -8.28 2.77 -16.01
CA THR A 177 -8.13 3.09 -17.43
C THR A 177 -9.29 2.50 -18.22
N ASP A 178 -9.65 3.10 -19.35
CA ASP A 178 -10.61 2.53 -20.29
C ASP A 178 -9.93 1.68 -21.38
N GLN A 179 -8.63 1.43 -21.25
CA GLN A 179 -7.82 0.68 -22.20
C GLN A 179 -7.48 -0.73 -21.67
N PRO A 180 -8.07 -1.80 -22.22
CA PRO A 180 -7.85 -3.17 -21.74
C PRO A 180 -6.38 -3.62 -21.75
N ALA A 181 -5.55 -3.05 -22.62
CA ALA A 181 -4.12 -3.33 -22.70
C ALA A 181 -3.36 -2.97 -21.41
N HIS A 182 -3.94 -2.09 -20.59
CA HIS A 182 -3.34 -1.59 -19.36
C HIS A 182 -3.85 -2.27 -18.09
N ASP A 183 -4.76 -3.24 -18.20
CA ASP A 183 -5.29 -4.02 -17.07
C ASP A 183 -4.18 -4.72 -16.27
N GLU A 184 -4.13 -4.42 -14.96
CA GLU A 184 -3.20 -5.00 -13.98
C GLU A 184 -3.31 -6.52 -13.95
N ASP A 185 -4.53 -7.08 -13.90
CA ASP A 185 -4.72 -8.52 -13.73
C ASP A 185 -4.27 -9.28 -14.98
N ALA A 186 -4.59 -8.76 -16.18
CA ALA A 186 -4.10 -9.32 -17.42
C ALA A 186 -2.56 -9.30 -17.51
N LYS A 187 -1.90 -8.27 -16.96
CA LYS A 187 -0.42 -8.20 -16.87
C LYS A 187 0.12 -9.21 -15.86
N LEU A 188 -0.48 -9.31 -14.67
CA LEU A 188 -0.07 -10.23 -13.61
C LEU A 188 -0.17 -11.69 -14.06
N LEU A 189 -1.28 -12.08 -14.70
CA LEU A 189 -1.49 -13.43 -15.22
C LEU A 189 -0.46 -13.83 -16.27
N LYS A 190 -0.04 -12.89 -17.14
CA LYS A 190 1.03 -13.12 -18.13
C LYS A 190 2.41 -13.30 -17.48
N GLN A 191 2.63 -12.69 -16.33
CA GLN A 191 3.90 -12.78 -15.59
C GLN A 191 3.94 -14.03 -14.68
N PHE A 192 2.79 -14.51 -14.20
CA PHE A 192 2.69 -15.61 -13.24
C PHE A 192 3.50 -16.88 -13.59
N PRO A 193 3.48 -17.38 -14.85
CA PRO A 193 4.29 -18.54 -15.23
C PRO A 193 5.81 -18.32 -15.07
N LYS A 194 6.27 -17.07 -15.16
CA LYS A 194 7.69 -16.70 -14.99
C LYS A 194 8.07 -16.46 -13.54
N LEU A 195 7.09 -16.17 -12.69
CA LEU A 195 7.27 -15.89 -11.26
C LEU A 195 7.41 -17.19 -10.43
N GLY A 196 6.88 -18.32 -10.92
CA GLY A 196 6.90 -19.61 -10.22
C GLY A 196 8.03 -20.58 -10.62
N THR A 197 8.83 -20.28 -11.65
CA THR A 197 9.83 -21.24 -12.21
C THR A 197 11.28 -20.88 -11.91
N GLY A 198 11.55 -19.86 -11.09
CA GLY A 198 12.88 -19.25 -10.96
C GLY A 198 13.52 -19.22 -9.57
N SER A 199 12.83 -19.63 -8.50
CA SER A 199 13.36 -19.47 -7.14
C SER A 199 13.81 -20.82 -6.60
N SER A 200 15.13 -21.01 -6.49
CA SER A 200 15.68 -21.89 -5.46
C SER A 200 15.01 -21.58 -4.12
N PRO A 201 14.81 -22.57 -3.22
CA PRO A 201 14.36 -22.29 -1.87
C PRO A 201 15.29 -21.23 -1.24
N GLY A 202 14.77 -20.01 -1.03
CA GLY A 202 15.53 -18.86 -0.53
C GLY A 202 15.71 -17.67 -1.47
N ALA A 203 15.28 -17.70 -2.75
CA ALA A 203 15.35 -16.51 -3.60
C ALA A 203 14.20 -15.54 -3.26
N HIS A 204 14.54 -14.39 -2.66
CA HIS A 204 13.58 -13.30 -2.44
C HIS A 204 13.09 -12.77 -3.80
N PRO A 205 11.78 -12.82 -4.09
CA PRO A 205 11.26 -12.38 -5.40
C PRO A 205 11.23 -10.86 -5.55
N VAL A 206 11.49 -10.13 -4.45
CA VAL A 206 11.69 -8.70 -4.41
C VAL A 206 13.19 -8.46 -4.21
N PRO A 207 13.89 -7.84 -5.17
CA PRO A 207 15.30 -7.44 -5.02
C PRO A 207 15.60 -6.79 -3.66
N ASP A 208 16.69 -7.22 -3.02
CA ASP A 208 17.09 -6.76 -1.68
C ASP A 208 17.23 -5.23 -1.61
N GLU A 209 17.62 -4.59 -2.71
CA GLU A 209 17.76 -3.14 -2.84
C GLU A 209 16.46 -2.38 -2.55
N MET A 210 15.31 -3.01 -2.79
CA MET A 210 14.00 -2.40 -2.48
C MET A 210 13.71 -2.35 -0.97
N TYR A 211 14.42 -3.14 -0.15
CA TYR A 211 14.33 -3.06 1.31
C TYR A 211 15.39 -2.15 1.94
N ARG A 212 16.40 -1.69 1.16
CA ARG A 212 17.47 -0.83 1.67
C ARG A 212 17.01 0.63 1.70
N THR A 213 17.24 1.34 2.79
CA THR A 213 17.12 2.80 2.88
C THR A 213 18.27 3.49 2.13
N GLU A 214 18.21 4.81 1.97
CA GLU A 214 19.33 5.61 1.43
C GLU A 214 20.62 5.45 2.25
N ALA A 215 20.49 5.24 3.56
CA ALA A 215 21.61 4.97 4.46
C ALA A 215 22.10 3.50 4.42
N GLY A 216 21.49 2.65 3.59
CA GLY A 216 21.83 1.23 3.47
C GLY A 216 21.20 0.30 4.52
N ASN A 217 20.47 0.85 5.49
CA ASN A 217 19.76 0.04 6.50
C ASN A 217 18.59 -0.72 5.87
N ASP A 218 18.33 -1.96 6.30
CA ASP A 218 17.14 -2.71 5.89
C ASP A 218 15.92 -2.24 6.69
N ILE A 219 14.88 -1.78 5.99
CA ILE A 219 13.66 -1.26 6.64
C ILE A 219 12.97 -2.31 7.53
N ARG A 220 13.13 -3.61 7.24
CA ARG A 220 12.54 -4.68 8.05
C ARG A 220 13.24 -4.77 9.40
N MET A 221 14.56 -4.59 9.43
CA MET A 221 15.33 -4.51 10.69
C MET A 221 14.87 -3.33 11.54
N ASP A 222 14.65 -2.17 10.91
CA ASP A 222 14.19 -0.97 11.63
C ASP A 222 12.78 -1.17 12.20
N LYS A 223 11.87 -1.80 11.43
CA LYS A 223 10.55 -2.21 11.91
C LYS A 223 10.65 -3.18 13.10
N ILE A 224 11.46 -4.23 13.00
CA ILE A 224 11.67 -5.21 14.08
C ILE A 224 12.17 -4.53 15.37
N ARG A 225 13.14 -3.61 15.24
CA ARG A 225 13.63 -2.82 16.38
C ARG A 225 12.54 -1.95 17.01
N ALA A 226 11.74 -1.29 16.18
CA ALA A 226 10.61 -0.49 16.64
C ALA A 226 9.51 -1.32 17.32
N LEU A 227 9.43 -2.62 17.03
CA LEU A 227 8.56 -3.58 17.71
C LEU A 227 9.14 -4.05 19.06
N GLY A 228 10.37 -3.66 19.41
CA GLY A 228 11.03 -4.07 20.65
C GLY A 228 11.81 -5.38 20.53
N PHE A 229 12.18 -5.78 19.31
CA PHE A 229 12.93 -7.00 19.04
C PHE A 229 14.30 -6.72 18.40
N ARG A 230 15.18 -7.71 18.46
CA ARG A 230 16.44 -7.75 17.74
C ARG A 230 16.52 -9.02 16.91
N VAL A 231 17.22 -8.93 15.78
CA VAL A 231 17.53 -10.08 14.93
C VAL A 231 19.02 -10.20 14.75
N GLN A 232 19.53 -11.42 14.89
CA GLN A 232 20.90 -11.80 14.58
C GLN A 232 20.90 -12.84 13.47
N GLN A 233 21.73 -12.66 12.45
CA GLN A 233 21.88 -13.66 11.39
C GLN A 233 22.78 -14.81 11.89
N GLU A 234 22.31 -16.05 11.70
CA GLU A 234 23.05 -17.28 11.96
C GLU A 234 23.01 -18.18 10.71
N GLY A 235 24.10 -18.15 9.93
CA GLY A 235 24.17 -18.85 8.65
C GLY A 235 23.08 -18.39 7.69
N ALA A 236 22.22 -19.32 7.26
CA ALA A 236 21.08 -19.04 6.39
C ALA A 236 19.81 -18.62 7.15
N THR A 237 19.84 -18.57 8.49
CA THR A 237 18.68 -18.27 9.32
C THR A 237 18.86 -16.99 10.14
N HIS A 238 17.78 -16.57 10.78
CA HIS A 238 17.70 -15.38 11.62
C HIS A 238 17.20 -15.79 13.01
N LEU A 239 17.87 -15.34 14.07
CA LEU A 239 17.40 -15.47 15.44
C LEU A 239 16.71 -14.18 15.87
N LEU A 240 15.40 -14.25 16.09
CA LEU A 240 14.58 -13.18 16.65
C LEU A 240 14.52 -13.30 18.18
N GLN A 241 14.71 -12.19 18.88
CA GLN A 241 14.65 -12.12 20.35
C GLN A 241 14.06 -10.78 20.80
N ALA A 242 13.44 -10.75 21.98
CA ALA A 242 13.06 -9.50 22.61
C ALA A 242 14.31 -8.68 22.98
N SER A 243 14.27 -7.37 22.74
CA SER A 243 15.42 -6.47 22.94
C SER A 243 15.83 -6.32 24.41
N ASN A 244 14.90 -6.55 25.35
CA ASN A 244 15.17 -6.56 26.78
C ASN A 244 15.96 -7.81 27.25
N GLY A 245 16.21 -8.77 26.36
CA GLY A 245 16.93 -10.01 26.67
C GLY A 245 16.12 -11.02 27.50
N GLN A 246 14.84 -10.75 27.76
CA GLN A 246 13.96 -11.66 28.48
C GLN A 246 12.94 -12.28 27.51
N GLY A 247 12.78 -13.59 27.56
CA GLY A 247 11.80 -14.33 26.76
C GLY A 247 12.42 -15.34 25.80
N SER A 248 11.57 -15.91 24.95
CA SER A 248 11.96 -16.94 23.99
C SER A 248 12.86 -16.39 22.88
N THR A 249 13.63 -17.29 22.27
CA THR A 249 14.36 -17.04 21.03
C THR A 249 13.67 -17.83 19.92
N TRP A 250 13.38 -17.17 18.81
CA TRP A 250 12.73 -17.80 17.66
C TRP A 250 13.69 -17.86 16.48
N ARG A 251 13.77 -19.02 15.84
CA ARG A 251 14.52 -19.19 14.60
C ARG A 251 13.58 -18.92 13.42
N CYS A 252 14.00 -18.02 12.53
CA CYS A 252 13.26 -17.57 11.37
C CYS A 252 14.07 -17.82 10.10
N GLU A 253 13.40 -18.23 9.04
CA GLU A 253 14.02 -18.59 7.76
C GLU A 253 14.48 -17.35 6.99
N SER A 254 13.80 -16.23 7.18
CA SER A 254 14.12 -14.97 6.53
C SER A 254 13.90 -13.78 7.48
N LEU A 255 14.41 -12.62 7.08
CA LEU A 255 14.17 -11.38 7.79
C LEU A 255 12.68 -10.98 7.74
N THR A 256 12.00 -11.28 6.63
CA THR A 256 10.55 -11.10 6.48
C THR A 256 9.77 -11.99 7.46
N HIS A 257 10.14 -13.27 7.58
CA HIS A 257 9.57 -14.17 8.60
C HIS A 257 9.78 -13.61 10.01
N SER A 258 10.98 -13.10 10.30
CA SER A 258 11.29 -12.47 11.60
C SER A 258 10.36 -11.27 11.90
N LEU A 259 10.12 -10.41 10.91
CA LEU A 259 9.22 -9.26 11.04
C LEU A 259 7.76 -9.68 11.28
N ILE A 260 7.25 -10.63 10.50
CA ILE A 260 5.89 -11.14 10.65
C ILE A 260 5.67 -11.74 12.04
N ARG A 261 6.65 -12.52 12.54
CA ARG A 261 6.58 -13.08 13.88
C ARG A 261 6.58 -12.00 14.95
N ALA A 262 7.45 -10.99 14.85
CA ALA A 262 7.48 -9.86 15.77
C ALA A 262 6.15 -9.08 15.81
N LEU A 263 5.52 -8.86 14.65
CA LEU A 263 4.21 -8.19 14.55
C LEU A 263 3.13 -8.97 15.29
N ARG A 264 3.06 -10.29 15.06
CA ARG A 264 2.06 -11.17 15.70
C ARG A 264 2.20 -11.25 17.21
N ILE A 265 3.43 -11.36 17.71
CA ILE A 265 3.68 -11.36 19.16
C ILE A 265 3.18 -10.06 19.78
N ARG A 266 3.37 -8.91 19.11
CA ARG A 266 2.91 -7.63 19.61
C ARG A 266 1.39 -7.48 19.60
N GLU A 267 0.70 -8.13 18.67
CA GLU A 267 -0.76 -8.17 18.60
C GLU A 267 -1.40 -9.21 19.55
N GLY A 268 -0.58 -9.98 20.27
CA GLY A 268 -1.06 -11.02 21.18
C GLY A 268 -1.45 -12.34 20.49
N GLY A 269 -1.02 -12.55 19.24
CA GLY A 269 -1.23 -13.78 18.49
C GLY A 269 -0.32 -14.93 18.95
N SER A 270 -0.79 -16.18 18.83
CA SER A 270 -0.02 -17.39 19.14
C SER A 270 1.05 -17.69 18.07
N ASP A 271 2.05 -18.49 18.46
CA ASP A 271 3.28 -18.77 17.71
C ASP A 271 3.11 -19.69 16.46
N GLU A 272 1.92 -20.23 16.21
CA GLU A 272 1.71 -21.47 15.41
C GLU A 272 1.09 -21.35 14.00
N ASP A 273 0.62 -20.17 13.54
CA ASP A 273 -0.06 -20.08 12.21
C ASP A 273 0.76 -19.44 11.08
#